data_AF-A0A2T0TEA9-F1
#
_entry.id   AF-A0A2T0TEA9-F1
#
_cell.length_a   1.000
_cell.length_b   1.000
_cell.length_c   1.000
_cell.angle_alpha   90.00
_cell.angle_beta   90.00
_cell.angle_gamma   90.00
#
_symmetry.space_group_name_H-M   'P 1'
#
loop_
_entity.id
_entity.type
_entity.pdbx_description
1 polymer ?
#
loop_
_entity_poly.entity_id
_entity_poly.type
_entity_poly.pdbx_seq_one_letter_code
_entity_poly.pdbx_strand_id
1 'polypeptide(L)' 'MTDEEVISRINQLVAEEHELENSRIGEGLSAEETARLRTIEVGLDQAWDLLRQRRARRAAGMDPDAAETRDAGTVEGYRQ' A
#
# COMPACT_ATOMS: atom_id res chain seq x y z
N MET A 1 -8.16 3.88 11.92
CA MET A 1 -6.87 4.24 11.31
C MET A 1 -6.92 5.69 10.87
N THR A 2 -6.11 6.58 11.43
CA THR A 2 -6.01 8.00 11.03
C THR A 2 -5.16 8.16 9.77
N ASP A 3 -5.17 9.35 9.17
CA ASP A 3 -4.31 9.67 8.02
C ASP A 3 -2.82 9.48 8.38
N GLU A 4 -2.42 9.79 9.61
CA GLU A 4 -1.05 9.61 10.11
C GLU A 4 -0.68 8.14 10.20
N GLU A 5 -1.59 7.28 10.68
CA GLU A 5 -1.38 5.83 10.72
C GLU A 5 -1.24 5.24 9.30
N VAL A 6 -2.02 5.75 8.34
CA VAL A 6 -1.91 5.35 6.92
C VAL A 6 -0.55 5.75 6.34
N ILE A 7 -0.12 6.99 6.56
CA ILE A 7 1.17 7.50 6.08
C ILE A 7 2.33 6.74 6.72
N SER A 8 2.25 6.45 8.02
CA SER A 8 3.25 5.63 8.72
C SER A 8 3.38 4.25 8.09
N ARG A 9 2.26 3.59 7.78
CA ARG A 9 2.25 2.30 7.09
C ARG A 9 2.85 2.37 5.69
N ILE A 10 2.55 3.42 4.92
CA ILE A 10 3.17 3.65 3.59
C ILE A 10 4.69 3.75 3.74
N ASN A 11 5.18 4.56 4.67
CA ASN A 11 6.61 4.74 4.89
C ASN A 11 7.31 3.43 5.28
N GLN A 12 6.69 2.61 6.11
CA GLN A 12 7.22 1.30 6.49
C GLN A 12 7.33 0.36 5.29
N LEU A 13 6.28 0.30 4.46
CA LEU A 13 6.25 -0.54 3.27
C LEU A 13 7.27 -0.09 2.22
N VAL A 14 7.41 1.22 1.99
CA VAL A 14 8.44 1.79 1.10
C VAL A 14 9.85 1.49 1.62
N ALA A 15 10.08 1.59 2.94
CA ALA A 15 11.37 1.24 3.52
C ALA A 15 11.69 -0.25 3.30
N GLU A 16 10.71 -1.13 3.47
CA GLU A 16 10.87 -2.58 3.25
C GLU A 16 11.15 -2.91 1.77
N GLU A 17 10.46 -2.24 0.84
CA GLU A 17 10.74 -2.34 -0.60
C GLU A 17 12.19 -1.95 -0.91
N HIS A 18 12.64 -0.80 -0.41
CA HIS A 18 14.02 -0.35 -0.60
C HIS A 18 15.05 -1.29 0.03
N GLU A 19 14.77 -1.87 1.20
CA GLU A 19 15.66 -2.86 1.82
C GLU A 19 15.78 -4.12 0.96
N LEU A 20 14.65 -4.61 0.41
CA LEU A 20 14.65 -5.76 -0.49
C LEU A 20 15.42 -5.47 -1.79
N GLU A 21 15.20 -4.32 -2.41
CA GLU A 21 15.94 -3.91 -3.62
C GLU A 21 17.44 -3.74 -3.34
N ASN A 22 17.80 -3.09 -2.24
CA ASN A 22 19.19 -2.85 -1.86
C ASN A 22 19.94 -4.14 -1.51
N SER A 23 19.26 -5.11 -0.88
CA SER A 23 19.85 -6.40 -0.54
C SER A 23 20.22 -7.24 -1.78
N ARG A 24 19.73 -6.86 -2.96
CA ARG A 24 19.86 -7.61 -4.22
C ARG A 24 20.49 -6.81 -5.36
N ILE A 25 21.24 -5.76 -5.06
CA ILE A 25 22.01 -5.03 -6.09
C ILE A 25 23.03 -5.99 -6.73
N GLY A 26 22.72 -6.48 -7.93
CA GLY A 26 23.58 -7.36 -8.74
C GLY A 26 23.10 -8.80 -8.91
N GLU A 27 22.12 -9.26 -8.14
CA GLU A 27 21.49 -10.58 -8.26
C GLU A 27 19.96 -10.40 -8.32
N GLY A 28 19.27 -11.02 -9.27
CA GLY A 28 17.81 -10.89 -9.36
C GLY A 28 17.09 -11.37 -8.09
N LEU A 29 15.89 -10.84 -7.83
CA LEU A 29 15.06 -11.27 -6.70
C LEU A 29 14.75 -12.77 -6.80
N SER A 30 14.88 -13.48 -5.68
CA SER A 30 14.39 -14.85 -5.56
C SER A 30 12.86 -14.91 -5.67
N ALA A 31 12.30 -16.12 -5.85
CA ALA A 31 10.86 -16.30 -5.88
C ALA A 31 10.18 -15.86 -4.55
N GLU A 32 10.86 -16.06 -3.42
CA GLU A 32 10.39 -15.64 -2.10
C GLU A 32 10.39 -14.11 -1.95
N GLU A 33 11.49 -13.46 -2.37
CA GLU A 33 11.59 -12.00 -2.34
C GLU A 33 10.62 -11.35 -3.33
N THR A 34 10.39 -11.96 -4.49
CA THR A 34 9.37 -11.52 -5.45
C THR A 34 7.96 -11.62 -4.85
N ALA A 35 7.66 -12.70 -4.12
CA ALA A 35 6.38 -12.83 -3.42
C ALA A 35 6.23 -11.79 -2.30
N ARG A 36 7.33 -11.49 -1.59
CA ARG A 36 7.36 -10.44 -0.57
C ARG A 36 7.15 -9.06 -1.17
N LEU A 37 7.84 -8.73 -2.26
CA LEU A 37 7.67 -7.48 -3.00
C LEU A 37 6.22 -7.29 -3.44
N ARG A 38 5.61 -8.31 -4.04
CA ARG A 38 4.17 -8.26 -4.40
C ARG A 38 3.26 -7.98 -3.21
N THR A 39 3.58 -8.55 -2.05
CA THR A 39 2.81 -8.30 -0.81
C THR A 39 2.94 -6.84 -0.37
N ILE A 40 4.14 -6.27 -0.49
CA ILE A 40 4.42 -4.87 -0.18
C ILE A 40 3.69 -3.94 -1.15
N GLU A 41 3.79 -4.19 -2.46
CA GLU A 41 3.10 -3.43 -3.51
C GLU A 41 1.58 -3.39 -3.27
N VAL A 42 0.97 -4.55 -2.99
CA VAL A 42 -0.47 -4.64 -2.65
C VAL A 42 -0.79 -3.84 -1.39
N GLY A 43 0.06 -3.91 -0.37
CA GLY A 43 -0.10 -3.13 0.86
C GLY A 43 -0.02 -1.62 0.62
N LEU A 44 0.86 -1.18 -0.28
CA LEU A 44 1.02 0.22 -0.68
C LEU A 44 -0.22 0.72 -1.40
N ASP A 45 -0.73 -0.05 -2.37
CA ASP A 45 -1.94 0.29 -3.10
C ASP A 45 -3.15 0.43 -2.17
N GLN A 46 -3.31 -0.49 -1.21
CA GLN A 46 -4.37 -0.41 -0.20
C GLN A 46 -4.25 0.83 0.68
N ALA A 47 -3.04 1.15 1.13
CA ALA A 47 -2.81 2.29 2.00
C ALA A 47 -3.05 3.62 1.25
N TRP A 48 -2.62 3.72 -0.01
CA TRP A 48 -2.88 4.88 -0.86
C TRP A 48 -4.36 5.04 -1.19
N ASP A 49 -5.08 3.95 -1.49
CA ASP A 49 -6.52 3.99 -1.73
C ASP A 49 -7.27 4.46 -0.48
N LEU A 50 -6.93 3.91 0.70
CA LEU A 50 -7.53 4.35 1.96
C LEU A 50 -7.29 5.84 2.22
N LEU A 51 -6.07 6.35 2.02
CA LEU A 51 -5.78 7.77 2.19
C LEU A 51 -6.60 8.64 1.24
N ARG A 52 -6.74 8.21 -0.02
CA ARG A 52 -7.54 8.90 -1.03
C ARG A 52 -9.03 8.90 -0.66
N GLN A 53 -9.56 7.76 -0.22
CA GLN A 53 -10.93 7.62 0.25
C GLN A 53 -11.23 8.54 1.45
N ARG A 54 -10.33 8.61 2.43
CA ARG A 54 -10.45 9.49 3.61
C ARG A 54 -10.47 10.96 3.19
N ARG A 55 -9.55 11.37 2.31
CA ARG A 55 -9.49 12.73 1.77
C ARG A 55 -10.75 13.11 0.98
N ALA A 56 -11.27 12.19 0.16
CA ALA A 56 -12.50 12.41 -0.61
C ALA A 56 -13.72 12.58 0.31
N ARG A 57 -13.87 11.74 1.34
CA ARG A 57 -14.94 11.87 2.35
C ARG A 57 -14.85 13.19 3.09
N ARG A 58 -13.67 13.58 3.55
CA ARG A 58 -13.42 14.88 4.19
C ARG A 58 -13.81 16.06 3.29
N ALA A 59 -13.42 16.01 2.01
CA ALA A 59 -13.77 17.05 1.03
C ALA A 59 -15.28 17.15 0.77
N ALA A 60 -16.01 16.04 0.91
CA ALA A 60 -17.46 16.00 0.79
C ALA A 60 -18.21 16.29 2.10
N GLY A 61 -17.51 16.65 3.18
CA GLY A 61 -18.11 16.87 4.50
C GLY A 61 -18.63 15.59 5.18
N MET A 62 -18.21 14.42 4.69
CA MET A 62 -18.53 13.11 5.26
C MET A 62 -17.48 12.70 6.30
N ASP A 63 -17.85 11.75 7.17
CA ASP A 63 -16.94 11.16 8.15
C ASP A 63 -15.81 10.39 7.44
N PRO A 64 -14.53 10.82 7.55
CA PRO A 64 -13.40 10.11 6.97
C PRO A 64 -13.13 8.74 7.61
N ASP A 65 -13.57 8.51 8.85
CA ASP A 65 -13.36 7.24 9.55
C ASP A 65 -14.28 6.13 9.05
N ALA A 66 -15.30 6.47 8.27
CA ALA A 66 -16.11 5.52 7.51
C ALA A 66 -15.41 5.00 6.22
N ALA A 67 -14.13 5.33 6.01
CA ALA A 67 -13.32 4.76 4.93
C ALA A 67 -12.76 3.39 5.36
N GLU A 68 -12.94 2.39 4.52
CA GLU A 68 -12.49 1.02 4.77
C GLU A 68 -11.42 0.61 3.77
N THR A 69 -10.40 -0.09 4.24
CA THR A 69 -9.44 -0.78 3.37
C THR A 69 -10.18 -1.86 2.60
N ARG A 70 -10.20 -1.75 1.28
CA ARG A 70 -10.71 -2.84 0.43
C ARG A 70 -9.76 -4.03 0.51
N ASP A 71 -10.33 -5.23 0.61
CA ASP A 71 -9.56 -6.47 0.59
C ASP A 71 -8.67 -6.53 -0.65
N ALA A 72 -7.45 -7.04 -0.45
CA ALA A 72 -6.41 -7.16 -1.47
C ALA A 72 -6.88 -7.90 -2.72
N GLY A 73 -7.89 -8.77 -2.59
CA GLY A 73 -8.50 -9.51 -3.69
C GLY A 73 -9.41 -8.71 -4.63
N THR A 74 -9.68 -7.42 -4.37
CA THR A 74 -10.51 -6.59 -5.26
C THR A 74 -9.69 -5.68 -6.19
N VAL A 75 -8.36 -5.62 -6.04
CA VAL A 75 -7.48 -4.80 -6.89
C VAL A 75 -6.96 -5.58 -8.12
N GLU A 76 -7.49 -6.77 -8.41
CA GLU A 76 -7.34 -7.43 -9.72
C GLU A 76 -8.25 -6.81 -10.82
N GLY A 77 -8.57 -5.51 -10.71
CA GLY A 77 -9.43 -4.80 -11.66
C GLY A 77 -8.77 -3.65 -12.42
N TYR A 78 -7.49 -3.33 -12.16
CA TYR A 78 -6.83 -2.15 -12.72
C TYR A 78 -5.67 -2.43 -13.67
N ARG A 79 -5.64 -3.60 -14.31
CA ARG A 79 -4.84 -3.83 -15.51
C ARG A 79 -5.59 -4.72 -16.51
N GLN A 80 -6.23 -4.07 -17.48
CA GLN A 80 -6.24 -4.59 -18.86
C GLN A 80 -6.08 -3.42 -19.82
#